data_AF-A0A0F9KW62-F1
#
_entry.id   AF-A0A0F9KW62-F1
#
_cell.length_a   1.000
_cell.length_b   1.000
_cell.length_c   1.000
_cell.angle_alpha   90.00
_cell.angle_beta   90.00
_cell.angle_gamma   90.00
#
_symmetry.space_group_name_H-M   'P 1'
#
loop_
_entity.id
_entity.type
_entity.pdbx_description
1 polymer ?
#
loop_
_entity_poly.entity_id
_entity_poly.type
_entity_poly.pdbx_seq_one_letter_code
_entity_poly.pdbx_strand_id
1 'polypeptide(L)'
;MATGKEHIAGRPTVHNEIHVLEEHAHSLSQVYPTLAAGVTVTGAAGAWTLGSFVEIIPANTFGIDFDIHHINIEAASADDIYELNLYAGTDLIGTVRFIISRTAGARVLLPPVLFQCMIQAKNTQIQAKVASAAGGSATVDISLHIHEY
;
A
#
# COMPACT_ATOMS: atom_id res chain seq x y z
N MET A 1 -51.14 -14.78 -4.79
CA MET A 1 -51.26 -13.35 -4.46
C MET A 1 -50.05 -12.93 -3.66
N ALA A 2 -49.39 -11.86 -4.11
CA ALA A 2 -48.39 -11.00 -3.45
C ALA A 2 -47.19 -11.66 -2.73
N THR A 3 -46.07 -11.81 -3.44
CA THR A 3 -44.72 -11.85 -2.87
C THR A 3 -44.30 -10.42 -2.50
N GLY A 4 -44.49 -10.03 -1.25
CA GLY A 4 -43.98 -8.78 -0.71
C GLY A 4 -42.48 -8.87 -0.46
N LYS A 5 -41.65 -8.32 -1.35
CA LYS A 5 -40.28 -7.95 -0.99
C LYS A 5 -40.35 -6.67 -0.17
N GLU A 6 -40.16 -6.80 1.14
CA GLU A 6 -40.00 -5.63 2.00
C GLU A 6 -38.72 -4.89 1.60
N HIS A 7 -38.90 -3.72 0.99
CA HIS A 7 -37.85 -2.74 0.86
C HIS A 7 -37.63 -2.12 2.25
N ILE A 8 -36.63 -2.61 2.98
CA ILE A 8 -36.22 -2.00 4.24
C ILE A 8 -35.57 -0.65 3.91
N ALA A 9 -36.26 0.44 4.21
CA ALA A 9 -35.75 1.78 4.03
C ALA A 9 -34.38 1.94 4.72
N GLY A 10 -33.41 2.45 3.99
CA GLY A 10 -32.03 2.65 4.47
C GLY A 10 -31.05 1.52 4.12
N ARG A 11 -31.51 0.41 3.53
CA ARG A 11 -30.57 -0.54 2.88
C ARG A 11 -30.16 -0.01 1.51
N PRO A 12 -28.86 0.05 1.22
CA PRO A 12 -28.39 0.34 -0.14
C PRO A 12 -29.08 -0.59 -1.14
N THR A 13 -29.48 -0.04 -2.28
CA THR A 13 -30.00 -0.89 -3.35
C THR A 13 -28.85 -1.74 -3.91
N VAL A 14 -29.15 -2.92 -4.45
CA VAL A 14 -28.14 -3.73 -5.16
C VAL A 14 -27.46 -2.92 -6.27
N HIS A 15 -28.18 -1.99 -6.89
CA HIS A 15 -27.62 -1.08 -7.89
C HIS A 15 -26.57 -0.13 -7.30
N ASN A 16 -26.79 0.40 -6.09
CA ASN A 16 -25.81 1.25 -5.41
C ASN A 16 -24.54 0.47 -5.07
N GLU A 17 -24.69 -0.76 -4.59
CA GLU A 17 -23.55 -1.62 -4.27
C GLU A 17 -22.75 -2.00 -5.53
N ILE A 18 -23.43 -2.30 -6.64
CA ILE A 18 -22.77 -2.56 -7.93
C ILE A 18 -22.02 -1.31 -8.42
N HIS A 19 -22.61 -0.13 -8.26
CA HIS A 19 -21.95 1.12 -8.64
C HIS A 19 -20.67 1.37 -7.85
N VAL A 20 -20.69 1.14 -6.54
CA VAL A 20 -19.49 1.26 -5.69
C VAL A 20 -18.42 0.25 -6.10
N LEU A 21 -18.80 -0.99 -6.42
CA LEU A 21 -17.87 -2.01 -6.91
C LEU A 21 -17.28 -1.65 -8.27
N GLU A 22 -18.08 -1.09 -9.17
CA GLU A 22 -17.64 -0.62 -10.49
C GLU A 22 -16.64 0.53 -10.35
N GLU A 23 -16.92 1.50 -9.47
CA GLU A 23 -15.98 2.58 -9.15
C GLU A 23 -14.69 2.01 -8.55
N HIS A 24 -14.79 1.16 -7.52
CA HIS A 24 -13.62 0.53 -6.90
C HIS A 24 -12.71 -0.23 -7.88
N ALA A 25 -13.30 -0.87 -8.89
CA ALA A 25 -12.56 -1.69 -9.85
C ALA A 25 -12.02 -0.91 -11.04
N HIS A 26 -12.70 0.17 -11.47
CA HIS A 26 -12.47 0.80 -12.76
C HIS A 26 -12.23 2.31 -12.70
N SER A 27 -12.20 2.91 -11.51
CA SER A 27 -11.72 4.29 -11.36
C SER A 27 -10.21 4.40 -11.67
N LEU A 28 -9.77 5.64 -11.88
CA LEU A 28 -8.40 5.95 -12.19
C LEU A 28 -7.48 5.53 -11.04
N SER A 29 -6.36 4.90 -11.40
CA SER A 29 -5.29 4.58 -10.47
C SER A 29 -4.02 5.33 -10.85
N GLN A 30 -3.19 5.66 -9.86
CA GLN A 30 -1.95 6.38 -10.06
C GLN A 30 -0.83 5.88 -9.16
N VAL A 31 0.41 6.22 -9.52
CA VAL A 31 1.60 5.88 -8.72
C VAL A 31 2.06 7.10 -7.94
N TYR A 32 2.36 6.91 -6.66
CA TYR A 32 2.95 7.94 -5.79
C TYR A 32 4.28 7.45 -5.19
N PRO A 33 5.34 8.28 -5.16
CA PRO A 33 5.44 9.61 -5.77
C PRO A 33 5.28 9.58 -7.30
N THR A 34 4.54 10.54 -7.86
CA THR A 34 4.30 10.60 -9.31
C THR A 34 5.49 11.26 -10.02
N LEU A 35 6.02 10.60 -11.06
CA LEU A 35 7.18 11.08 -11.83
C LEU A 35 8.42 11.39 -10.97
N ALA A 36 8.58 10.70 -9.86
CA ALA A 36 9.72 10.82 -8.96
C ALA A 36 10.15 9.42 -8.47
N ALA A 37 11.35 9.33 -7.93
CA ALA A 37 11.84 8.10 -7.32
C ALA A 37 11.03 7.75 -6.06
N GLY A 38 10.96 6.46 -5.76
CA GLY A 38 10.37 5.95 -4.52
C GLY A 38 11.03 6.50 -3.26
N VAL A 39 10.31 6.38 -2.15
CA VAL A 39 10.77 6.82 -0.83
C VAL A 39 11.57 5.72 -0.16
N THR A 40 12.76 6.07 0.34
CA THR A 40 13.64 5.13 1.07
C THR A 40 13.13 4.87 2.48
N VAL A 41 12.80 3.62 2.77
CA VAL A 41 12.46 3.12 4.10
C VAL A 41 13.65 2.34 4.66
N THR A 42 14.08 2.68 5.88
CA THR A 42 15.25 2.07 6.52
C THR A 42 14.84 1.18 7.68
N GLY A 43 15.34 -0.05 7.71
CA GLY A 43 15.13 -0.98 8.81
C GLY A 43 16.01 -0.69 10.03
N ALA A 44 15.76 -1.38 11.14
CA ALA A 44 16.64 -1.30 12.29
C ALA A 44 17.93 -2.13 12.10
N ALA A 45 18.90 -1.91 12.98
CA ALA A 45 20.15 -2.68 12.98
C ALA A 45 19.93 -4.16 13.32
N GLY A 46 18.92 -4.48 14.14
CA GLY A 46 18.57 -5.85 14.52
C GLY A 46 17.77 -6.58 13.44
N ALA A 47 18.01 -7.88 13.31
CA ALA A 47 17.20 -8.78 12.48
C ALA A 47 15.72 -8.73 12.90
N TRP A 48 14.81 -8.75 11.92
CA TRP A 48 13.36 -8.71 12.11
C TRP A 48 12.87 -7.59 13.05
N THR A 49 13.61 -6.49 13.11
CA THR A 49 13.26 -5.33 13.92
C THR A 49 12.88 -4.18 12.99
N LEU A 50 11.66 -3.67 13.14
CA LEU A 50 11.17 -2.54 12.36
C LEU A 50 12.01 -1.29 12.65
N GLY A 51 12.33 -0.55 11.59
CA GLY A 51 12.95 0.77 11.71
C GLY A 51 12.00 1.87 12.21
N SER A 52 12.43 3.11 12.02
CA SER A 52 11.64 4.30 12.34
C SER A 52 10.55 4.54 11.28
N PHE A 53 9.52 5.30 11.66
CA PHE A 53 8.51 5.74 10.70
C PHE A 53 9.15 6.62 9.62
N VAL A 54 8.83 6.31 8.37
CA VAL A 54 9.14 7.14 7.21
C VAL A 54 7.83 7.56 6.57
N GLU A 55 7.65 8.86 6.36
CA GLU A 55 6.49 9.40 5.64
C GLU A 55 6.61 9.04 4.15
N ILE A 56 5.62 8.32 3.63
CA ILE A 56 5.54 7.96 2.21
C ILE A 56 4.63 8.95 1.50
N ILE A 57 3.40 9.14 2.00
CA ILE A 57 2.45 10.13 1.51
C ILE A 57 2.24 11.16 2.63
N PRO A 58 2.64 12.42 2.43
CA PRO A 58 2.36 13.49 3.38
C PRO A 58 0.86 13.71 3.59
N ALA A 59 0.49 14.18 4.79
CA ALA A 59 -0.89 14.59 5.05
C ALA A 59 -1.35 15.68 4.06
N ASN A 60 -2.62 15.64 3.67
CA ASN A 60 -3.22 16.55 2.67
C ASN A 60 -2.65 16.42 1.23
N THR A 61 -1.99 15.31 0.90
CA THR A 61 -1.57 15.04 -0.49
C THR A 61 -2.76 14.72 -1.39
N PHE A 62 -3.67 13.86 -0.92
CA PHE A 62 -4.86 13.45 -1.68
C PHE A 62 -6.11 14.11 -1.12
N GLY A 63 -6.84 14.85 -1.97
CA GLY A 63 -8.05 15.60 -1.60
C GLY A 63 -9.33 14.79 -1.61
N ILE A 64 -9.25 13.51 -1.98
CA ILE A 64 -10.35 12.53 -2.05
C ILE A 64 -9.93 11.24 -1.34
N ASP A 65 -10.91 10.38 -1.08
CA ASP A 65 -10.66 9.09 -0.42
C ASP A 65 -9.89 8.18 -1.38
N PHE A 66 -9.08 7.28 -0.82
CA PHE A 66 -8.18 6.44 -1.63
C PHE A 66 -7.84 5.13 -0.92
N ASP A 67 -7.41 4.13 -1.68
CA ASP A 67 -6.78 2.93 -1.13
C ASP A 67 -5.52 2.55 -1.94
N ILE A 68 -4.76 1.60 -1.40
CA ILE A 68 -3.49 1.15 -1.96
C ILE A 68 -3.68 -0.28 -2.45
N HIS A 69 -3.36 -0.54 -3.73
CA HIS A 69 -3.53 -1.85 -4.38
C HIS A 69 -2.19 -2.57 -4.62
N HIS A 70 -1.10 -1.83 -4.70
CA HIS A 70 0.23 -2.42 -4.87
C HIS A 70 1.32 -1.56 -4.23
N ILE A 71 2.41 -2.22 -3.89
CA ILE A 71 3.67 -1.60 -3.49
C ILE A 71 4.73 -1.98 -4.53
N ASN A 72 5.29 -0.99 -5.20
CA ASN A 72 6.44 -1.18 -6.07
C ASN A 72 7.70 -1.19 -5.22
N ILE A 73 8.53 -2.22 -5.40
CA ILE A 73 9.86 -2.27 -4.80
C ILE A 73 10.87 -1.84 -5.85
N GLU A 74 11.38 -0.62 -5.74
CA GLU A 74 12.25 0.00 -6.76
C GLU A 74 13.72 -0.37 -6.57
N ALA A 75 14.15 -0.46 -5.31
CA ALA A 75 15.49 -0.88 -4.93
C ALA A 75 15.50 -1.42 -3.51
N ALA A 76 16.52 -2.24 -3.21
CA ALA A 76 16.86 -2.65 -1.86
C ALA A 76 18.38 -2.70 -1.70
N SER A 77 18.87 -2.42 -0.50
CA SER A 77 20.32 -2.36 -0.24
C SER A 77 20.98 -3.75 -0.25
N ALA A 78 20.25 -4.80 0.09
CA ALA A 78 20.76 -6.15 0.28
C ALA A 78 19.85 -7.22 -0.34
N ASP A 79 20.42 -8.40 -0.60
CA ASP A 79 19.64 -9.60 -0.91
C ASP A 79 19.18 -10.17 0.42
N ASP A 80 17.88 -10.14 0.65
CA ASP A 80 17.31 -10.56 1.93
C ASP A 80 15.79 -10.80 1.80
N ILE A 81 15.20 -11.32 2.87
CA ILE A 81 13.77 -11.33 3.09
C ILE A 81 13.41 -10.09 3.90
N TYR A 82 12.42 -9.35 3.43
CA TYR A 82 11.96 -8.11 4.06
C TYR A 82 10.50 -8.23 4.47
N GLU A 83 10.16 -7.57 5.57
CA GLU A 83 8.78 -7.30 5.97
C GLU A 83 8.55 -5.79 6.00
N LEU A 84 7.55 -5.32 5.27
CA LEU A 84 7.18 -3.90 5.17
C LEU A 84 5.77 -3.72 5.71
N ASN A 85 5.64 -2.77 6.63
CA ASN A 85 4.38 -2.37 7.23
C ASN A 85 4.02 -0.97 6.75
N LEU A 86 2.77 -0.81 6.30
CA LEU A 86 2.19 0.50 6.00
C LEU A 86 1.23 0.92 7.11
N TYR A 87 1.20 2.21 7.38
CA TYR A 87 0.41 2.83 8.44
C TYR A 87 -0.36 4.04 7.90
N ALA A 88 -1.58 4.24 8.38
CA ALA A 88 -2.34 5.48 8.23
C ALA A 88 -2.17 6.31 9.50
N GLY A 89 -1.40 7.40 9.42
CA GLY A 89 -0.78 7.99 10.61
C GLY A 89 0.03 6.93 11.34
N THR A 90 -0.39 6.58 12.56
CA THR A 90 0.26 5.54 13.39
C THR A 90 -0.45 4.19 13.38
N ASP A 91 -1.61 4.08 12.74
CA ASP A 91 -2.42 2.86 12.74
C ASP A 91 -1.98 1.91 11.63
N LEU A 92 -1.72 0.64 11.95
CA LEU A 92 -1.28 -0.34 10.97
C LEU A 92 -2.42 -0.65 9.99
N ILE A 93 -2.17 -0.47 8.69
CA ILE A 93 -3.15 -0.76 7.62
C ILE A 93 -2.79 -2.00 6.79
N GLY A 94 -1.58 -2.52 6.93
CA GLY A 94 -1.20 -3.78 6.32
C GLY A 94 0.28 -4.10 6.43
N THR A 95 0.58 -5.37 6.16
CA THR A 95 1.93 -5.94 6.20
C THR A 95 2.13 -6.80 4.96
N VAL A 96 3.29 -6.66 4.33
CA VAL A 96 3.72 -7.52 3.22
C VAL A 96 5.12 -8.06 3.48
N ARG A 97 5.38 -9.24 2.91
CA ARG A 97 6.69 -9.87 2.93
C ARG A 97 7.14 -10.11 1.50
N PHE A 98 8.39 -9.77 1.20
CA PHE A 98 8.98 -9.97 -0.12
C PHE A 98 10.43 -10.42 0.01
N ILE A 99 10.96 -10.98 -1.07
CA ILE A 99 12.31 -11.51 -1.14
C ILE A 99 13.05 -10.77 -2.24
N ILE A 100 14.22 -10.23 -1.90
CA ILE A 100 15.17 -9.67 -2.84
C ILE A 100 16.28 -10.68 -3.04
N SER A 101 16.49 -11.08 -4.30
CA SER A 101 17.62 -11.92 -4.70
C SER A 101 18.18 -11.39 -6.01
N ARG A 102 19.38 -10.84 -5.98
CA ARG A 102 20.08 -10.34 -7.16
C ARG A 102 20.95 -11.46 -7.71
N THR A 103 20.42 -12.21 -8.67
CA THR A 103 21.28 -13.08 -9.49
C THR A 103 22.24 -12.19 -10.29
N ALA A 104 23.55 -12.50 -10.26
CA ALA A 104 24.63 -11.70 -10.86
C ALA A 104 24.26 -11.14 -12.24
N GLY A 105 23.93 -9.83 -12.28
CA GLY A 105 23.74 -9.06 -13.51
C GLY A 105 22.29 -8.76 -13.93
N ALA A 106 21.26 -9.32 -13.28
CA ALA A 106 19.87 -9.00 -13.61
C ALA A 106 19.24 -8.15 -12.50
N ARG A 107 18.84 -6.92 -12.83
CA ARG A 107 17.73 -6.27 -12.11
C ARG A 107 16.49 -7.09 -12.46
N VAL A 108 16.15 -8.06 -11.63
CA VAL A 108 14.84 -8.70 -11.74
C VAL A 108 13.83 -7.59 -11.45
N LEU A 109 13.08 -7.16 -12.47
CA LEU A 109 11.90 -6.33 -12.26
C LEU A 109 10.99 -7.12 -11.34
N LEU A 110 10.96 -6.75 -10.06
CA LEU A 110 10.02 -7.35 -9.15
C LEU A 110 8.64 -6.85 -9.57
N PRO A 111 7.69 -7.76 -9.90
CA PRO A 111 6.33 -7.33 -10.08
C PRO A 111 5.89 -6.58 -8.82
N PRO A 112 4.99 -5.60 -8.94
CA PRO A 112 4.44 -4.91 -7.78
C PRO A 112 3.93 -5.93 -6.77
N VAL A 113 4.30 -5.73 -5.50
CA VAL A 113 3.82 -6.56 -4.40
C VAL A 113 2.35 -6.22 -4.18
N LEU A 114 1.49 -7.23 -4.30
CA LEU A 114 0.06 -7.08 -4.01
C LEU A 114 -0.13 -6.57 -2.59
N PHE A 115 -0.90 -5.50 -2.45
CA PHE A 115 -1.27 -4.92 -1.16
C PHE A 115 -2.72 -4.48 -1.26
N GLN A 116 -3.57 -4.80 -0.29
CA GLN A 116 -4.92 -4.25 -0.25
C GLN A 116 -5.21 -3.81 1.17
N CYS A 117 -5.66 -2.58 1.32
CA CYS A 117 -6.11 -2.04 2.60
C CYS A 117 -7.55 -1.54 2.49
N MET A 118 -8.11 -1.19 3.64
CA MET A 118 -9.37 -0.44 3.69
C MET A 118 -9.19 0.93 3.03
N ILE A 119 -10.30 1.52 2.56
CA ILE A 119 -10.33 2.90 2.08
C ILE A 119 -9.83 3.84 3.18
N GLN A 120 -8.86 4.66 2.83
CA GLN A 120 -8.32 5.73 3.65
C GLN A 120 -9.07 7.01 3.33
N ALA A 121 -9.44 7.75 4.38
CA ALA A 121 -10.07 9.06 4.20
C ALA A 121 -9.11 10.02 3.50
N LYS A 122 -9.65 10.99 2.76
CA LYS A 122 -8.86 12.09 2.19
C LYS A 122 -7.94 12.74 3.23
N ASN A 123 -6.83 13.27 2.75
CA ASN A 123 -5.78 13.92 3.54
C ASN A 123 -5.04 13.00 4.54
N THR A 124 -5.33 11.69 4.55
CA THR A 124 -4.63 10.73 5.40
C THR A 124 -3.15 10.66 5.05
N GLN A 125 -2.29 10.75 6.06
CA GLN A 125 -0.86 10.50 5.92
C GLN A 125 -0.61 8.99 5.85
N ILE A 126 0.25 8.56 4.93
CA ILE A 126 0.73 7.18 4.88
C ILE A 126 2.20 7.12 5.27
N GLN A 127 2.51 6.24 6.21
CA GLN A 127 3.86 5.99 6.69
C GLN A 127 4.25 4.53 6.48
N ALA A 128 5.56 4.26 6.44
CA ALA A 128 6.08 2.91 6.34
C ALA A 128 7.15 2.62 7.38
N LYS A 129 7.28 1.33 7.72
CA LYS A 129 8.43 0.75 8.43
C LYS A 129 8.82 -0.54 7.77
N VAL A 130 10.12 -0.81 7.70
CA VAL A 130 10.64 -2.07 7.15
C VAL A 130 11.51 -2.78 8.19
N ALA A 131 11.54 -4.10 8.11
CA ALA A 131 12.49 -4.98 8.78
C ALA A 131 13.08 -5.95 7.76
N SER A 132 14.29 -6.44 8.00
CA SER A 132 14.95 -7.44 7.16
C SER A 132 15.41 -8.63 8.00
N ALA A 133 15.55 -9.81 7.39
CA ALA A 133 15.91 -11.03 8.10
C ALA A 133 17.35 -10.99 8.64
N ALA A 134 18.26 -10.35 7.92
CA ALA A 134 19.64 -10.16 8.36
C ALA A 134 19.81 -8.95 9.30
N GLY A 135 18.88 -8.00 9.30
CA GLY A 135 19.02 -6.72 9.99
C GLY A 135 19.99 -5.79 9.26
N GLY A 136 20.84 -5.08 10.02
CA GLY A 136 21.91 -4.24 9.47
C GLY A 136 21.46 -2.91 8.89
N SER A 137 20.28 -2.42 9.27
CA SER A 137 19.70 -1.17 8.73
C SER A 137 19.56 -1.20 7.21
N ALA A 138 19.17 -2.36 6.67
CA ALA A 138 18.88 -2.50 5.25
C ALA A 138 17.76 -1.53 4.82
N THR A 139 17.88 -0.99 3.61
CA THR A 139 16.94 -0.02 3.06
C THR A 139 16.17 -0.60 1.88
N VAL A 140 14.97 -0.09 1.66
CA VAL A 140 14.12 -0.39 0.51
C VAL A 140 13.49 0.90 0.01
N ASP A 141 13.56 1.14 -1.29
CA ASP A 141 12.91 2.27 -1.96
C ASP A 141 11.56 1.81 -2.51
N ILE A 142 10.48 2.52 -2.17
CA ILE A 142 9.12 2.13 -2.54
C ILE A 142 8.31 3.25 -3.19
N SER A 143 7.45 2.88 -4.13
CA SER A 143 6.30 3.68 -4.56
C SER A 143 5.01 2.89 -4.40
N LEU A 144 3.89 3.59 -4.30
CA LEU A 144 2.57 3.01 -4.05
C LEU A 144 1.69 3.17 -5.29
N HIS A 145 0.96 2.11 -5.63
CA HIS A 145 -0.12 2.17 -6.61
C HIS A 145 -1.43 2.40 -5.88
N ILE A 146 -2.02 3.56 -6.13
CA ILE A 146 -3.16 4.13 -5.42
C ILE A 146 -4.36 4.14 -6.35
N HIS A 147 -5.52 3.85 -5.79
CA HIS A 147 -6.80 3.99 -6.46
C HIS A 147 -7.64 5.01 -5.68
N GLU A 148 -8.20 5.99 -6.41
CA GLU A 148 -8.92 7.14 -5.83
C GLU A 148 -10.43 7.03 -6.07
N TYR A 149 -11.24 7.70 -5.25
CA TYR A 149 -12.71 7.66 -5.32
C TYR A 149 -13.33 9.05 -5.55
#